data_AF-A0A4Y6RBA9-F1
#
_entry.id   AF-A0A4Y6RBA9-F1
#
_cell.length_a   1.000
_cell.length_b   1.000
_cell.length_c   1.000
_cell.angle_alpha   90.00
_cell.angle_beta   90.00
_cell.angle_gamma   90.00
#
_symmetry.space_group_name_H-M   'P 1'
#
loop_
_entity.id
_entity.type
_entity.pdbx_description
1 polymer ?
#
loop_
_entity_poly.entity_id
_entity_poly.type
_entity_poly.pdbx_seq_one_letter_code
_entity_poly.pdbx_strand_id
1 'polypeptide(L)'
;MKRLHILSRHIGHGLLLLALSAGILIPAPAAVINVSTTSAHVSVGQSFNVLFDVRGLSSAANDSLSGFDLDIVFDPLTVRLLNASFFDPASGTNQLAFSEAGSFGFIGQTAISGGVIDLFGISGNSAGLLDARQNDVFRFVTLTFETLASSPGTFIGVNLADPALLFTDSGAGGLPIAFDNSSVGIAIGPTAVPAPSSFALCMAGMIAILATIRRIRVAILRAGGISIALLTSLAMPAQAQAQTSTSTSTNTTQQQTTPVNQEAIDGVITAIQGQRLQVRLNSGKLVWMTSTTSLSSSHVGKRLTGIAVPAGDGLVLTQARFFN
;
A
#
# COMPACT_ATOMS: atom_id res chain seq x y z
N MET A 1 42.20 -62.81 -73.65
CA MET A 1 41.38 -64.03 -73.48
C MET A 1 40.81 -64.04 -72.06
N LYS A 2 39.48 -64.08 -71.93
CA LYS A 2 38.66 -64.77 -70.89
C LYS A 2 38.95 -64.45 -69.41
N ARG A 3 37.99 -64.14 -68.52
CA ARG A 3 36.53 -64.28 -68.51
C ARG A 3 35.94 -63.44 -67.35
N LEU A 4 34.76 -62.89 -67.63
CA LEU A 4 33.77 -62.25 -66.78
C LEU A 4 33.02 -63.28 -65.89
N HIS A 5 32.72 -62.97 -64.61
CA HIS A 5 31.65 -63.52 -63.73
C HIS A 5 31.52 -62.61 -62.49
N ILE A 6 30.58 -61.65 -62.41
CA ILE A 6 29.17 -61.71 -61.94
C ILE A 6 28.96 -62.41 -60.57
N LEU A 7 28.59 -61.63 -59.54
CA LEU A 7 27.52 -61.87 -58.52
C LEU A 7 27.53 -60.65 -57.56
N SER A 8 26.62 -59.67 -57.63
CA SER A 8 25.23 -59.64 -57.14
C SER A 8 25.07 -60.05 -55.66
N ARG A 9 24.87 -59.07 -54.76
CA ARG A 9 23.68 -58.95 -53.87
C ARG A 9 23.81 -57.85 -52.79
N HIS A 10 22.72 -57.09 -52.66
CA HIS A 10 22.22 -56.37 -51.48
C HIS A 10 22.70 -54.94 -51.20
N ILE A 11 22.24 -54.02 -52.05
CA ILE A 11 21.99 -52.62 -51.68
C ILE A 11 20.68 -52.59 -50.88
N GLY A 12 20.79 -52.71 -49.56
CA GLY A 12 19.70 -52.46 -48.63
C GLY A 12 19.38 -50.97 -48.61
N HIS A 13 18.26 -50.60 -49.23
CA HIS A 13 17.71 -49.26 -49.21
C HIS A 13 17.14 -48.97 -47.82
N GLY A 14 18.00 -48.49 -46.91
CA GLY A 14 17.58 -47.83 -45.68
C GLY A 14 17.09 -46.42 -46.01
N LEU A 15 15.84 -46.30 -46.44
CA LEU A 15 15.15 -45.03 -46.64
C LEU A 15 14.98 -44.35 -45.27
N LEU A 16 15.96 -43.54 -44.87
CA LEU A 16 15.89 -42.69 -43.68
C LEU A 16 14.88 -41.57 -43.95
N LEU A 17 13.62 -41.83 -43.58
CA LEU A 17 12.54 -40.84 -43.56
C LEU A 17 12.85 -39.82 -42.45
N LEU A 18 13.60 -38.77 -42.81
CA LEU A 18 13.77 -37.58 -41.97
C LEU A 18 12.44 -36.82 -42.00
N ALA A 19 11.51 -37.21 -41.12
CA ALA A 19 10.27 -36.50 -40.90
C ALA A 19 10.61 -35.14 -40.27
N LEU A 20 10.76 -34.12 -41.13
CA LEU A 20 10.85 -32.73 -40.74
C LEU A 20 9.48 -32.33 -40.19
N SER A 21 9.22 -32.64 -38.92
CA SER A 21 8.10 -32.06 -38.18
C SER A 21 8.39 -30.57 -38.05
N ALA A 22 7.93 -29.80 -39.04
CA ALA A 22 7.76 -28.36 -38.90
C ALA A 22 6.74 -28.16 -37.78
N GLY A 23 7.24 -28.14 -36.54
CA GLY A 23 6.46 -27.80 -35.37
C GLY A 23 5.84 -26.43 -35.63
N ILE A 24 4.52 -26.37 -35.59
CA ILE A 24 3.78 -25.12 -35.62
C ILE A 24 4.26 -24.35 -34.38
N LEU A 25 5.13 -23.36 -34.59
CA LEU A 25 5.51 -22.39 -33.57
C LEU A 25 4.25 -21.58 -33.27
N ILE A 26 3.52 -21.97 -32.24
CA ILE A 26 2.50 -21.12 -31.66
C ILE A 26 3.28 -19.99 -30.97
N PRO A 27 3.11 -18.73 -31.39
CA PRO A 27 3.77 -17.62 -30.70
C PRO A 27 3.30 -17.63 -29.26
N ALA A 28 4.25 -17.70 -28.32
CA ALA A 28 3.94 -17.52 -26.91
C ALA A 28 3.32 -16.12 -26.73
N PRO A 29 2.24 -15.98 -25.94
CA PRO A 29 1.69 -14.67 -25.64
C PRO A 29 2.79 -13.81 -25.03
N ALA A 30 3.01 -12.61 -25.56
CA ALA A 30 3.98 -11.69 -24.98
C ALA A 30 3.49 -11.30 -23.57
N ALA A 31 4.40 -11.32 -22.59
CA ALA A 31 4.09 -10.83 -21.27
C ALA A 31 3.76 -9.34 -21.33
N VAL A 32 2.79 -8.92 -20.53
CA VAL A 32 2.26 -7.56 -20.54
C VAL A 32 2.34 -6.97 -19.15
N ILE A 33 2.82 -5.73 -19.06
CA ILE A 33 2.83 -4.95 -17.83
C ILE A 33 1.71 -3.92 -17.85
N ASN A 34 1.02 -3.84 -16.73
CA ASN A 34 -0.01 -2.84 -16.49
C ASN A 34 0.34 -2.02 -15.25
N VAL A 35 0.50 -0.71 -15.46
CA VAL A 35 0.64 0.28 -14.39
C VAL A 35 -0.75 0.78 -14.01
N SER A 36 -1.11 0.68 -12.73
CA SER A 36 -2.40 1.16 -12.21
C SER A 36 -2.25 1.87 -10.86
N THR A 37 -3.32 2.53 -10.39
CA THR A 37 -3.33 3.23 -9.09
C THR A 37 -4.52 2.78 -8.26
N THR A 38 -4.36 2.75 -6.94
CA THR A 38 -5.48 2.48 -6.01
C THR A 38 -6.50 3.60 -5.96
N SER A 39 -6.16 4.80 -6.44
CA SER A 39 -7.05 5.96 -6.42
C SER A 39 -6.71 6.94 -7.54
N ALA A 40 -7.72 7.36 -8.30
CA ALA A 40 -7.60 8.41 -9.31
C ALA A 40 -7.68 9.83 -8.70
N HIS A 41 -8.21 9.94 -7.47
CA HIS A 41 -8.36 11.19 -6.73
C HIS A 41 -7.89 11.04 -5.28
N VAL A 42 -7.10 11.98 -4.82
CA VAL A 42 -6.60 12.06 -3.43
C VAL A 42 -6.53 13.52 -2.98
N SER A 43 -6.54 13.77 -1.67
CA SER A 43 -6.25 15.11 -1.13
C SER A 43 -4.77 15.25 -0.80
N VAL A 44 -4.24 16.47 -0.72
CA VAL A 44 -2.90 16.74 -0.16
C VAL A 44 -2.77 16.11 1.24
N GLY A 45 -1.64 15.47 1.52
CA GLY A 45 -1.33 14.74 2.76
C GLY A 45 -1.88 13.32 2.83
N GLN A 46 -2.59 12.83 1.80
CA GLN A 46 -3.02 11.43 1.72
C GLN A 46 -2.00 10.58 0.97
N SER A 47 -2.01 9.28 1.23
CA SER A 47 -1.20 8.31 0.50
C SER A 47 -2.01 7.53 -0.52
N PHE A 48 -1.35 7.09 -1.60
CA PHE A 48 -1.91 6.16 -2.58
C PHE A 48 -0.82 5.22 -3.09
N ASN A 49 -1.23 4.13 -3.74
CA ASN A 49 -0.29 3.18 -4.32
C ASN A 49 -0.36 3.19 -5.85
N VAL A 50 0.81 3.11 -6.48
CA VAL A 50 0.99 2.75 -7.89
C VAL A 50 1.43 1.30 -7.97
N LEU A 51 0.77 0.54 -8.83
CA LEU A 51 0.78 -0.92 -8.86
C LEU A 51 1.34 -1.36 -10.22
N PHE A 52 2.30 -2.27 -10.21
CA PHE A 52 2.89 -2.86 -11.41
C PHE A 52 2.56 -4.34 -11.44
N ASP A 53 1.60 -4.69 -12.29
CA ASP A 53 1.14 -6.06 -12.47
C ASP A 53 1.70 -6.59 -13.79
N VAL A 54 2.27 -7.80 -13.77
CA VAL A 54 2.67 -8.54 -14.97
C VAL A 54 1.65 -9.63 -15.24
N ARG A 55 1.36 -9.88 -16.52
CA ARG A 55 0.42 -10.93 -16.99
C ARG A 55 0.91 -11.59 -18.26
N GLY A 56 0.38 -12.77 -18.57
CA GLY A 56 0.68 -13.48 -19.81
C GLY A 56 1.99 -14.27 -19.76
N LEU A 57 2.53 -14.47 -18.56
CA LEU A 57 3.60 -15.42 -18.30
C LEU A 57 3.03 -16.84 -18.33
N SER A 58 3.90 -17.84 -18.43
CA SER A 58 3.48 -19.23 -18.31
C SER A 58 4.55 -20.11 -17.66
N SER A 59 4.17 -21.35 -17.38
CA SER A 59 5.08 -22.40 -16.90
C SER A 59 5.98 -23.01 -17.99
N ALA A 60 5.95 -22.45 -19.22
CA ALA A 60 6.89 -22.84 -20.25
C ALA A 60 8.32 -22.44 -19.86
N ALA A 61 9.29 -23.23 -20.33
CA ALA A 61 10.69 -22.95 -20.07
C ALA A 61 11.08 -21.55 -20.58
N ASN A 62 11.72 -20.75 -19.73
CA ASN A 62 12.13 -19.38 -20.03
C ASN A 62 10.96 -18.41 -20.30
N ASP A 63 9.79 -18.65 -19.70
CA ASP A 63 8.61 -17.77 -19.83
C ASP A 63 8.13 -17.18 -18.49
N SER A 64 8.96 -17.30 -17.45
CA SER A 64 8.79 -16.62 -16.17
C SER A 64 9.72 -15.41 -16.05
N LEU A 65 9.27 -14.38 -15.33
CA LEU A 65 10.06 -13.21 -14.98
C LEU A 65 11.14 -13.57 -13.95
N SER A 66 12.40 -13.26 -14.22
CA SER A 66 13.51 -13.44 -13.27
C SER A 66 14.12 -12.13 -12.79
N GLY A 67 13.96 -11.04 -13.55
CA GLY A 67 14.55 -9.77 -13.20
C GLY A 67 14.00 -8.61 -14.03
N PHE A 68 14.21 -7.40 -13.52
CA PHE A 68 13.78 -6.16 -14.14
C PHE A 68 14.70 -5.00 -13.76
N ASP A 69 14.79 -4.02 -14.66
CA ASP A 69 15.42 -2.72 -14.48
C ASP A 69 14.46 -1.67 -15.08
N LEU A 70 14.03 -0.71 -14.26
CA LEU A 70 12.93 0.21 -14.54
C LEU A 70 13.18 1.59 -13.95
N ASP A 71 13.19 2.61 -14.81
CA ASP A 71 13.07 4.00 -14.38
C ASP A 71 11.60 4.44 -14.32
N ILE A 72 11.17 4.97 -13.17
CA ILE A 72 9.83 5.56 -12.98
C ILE A 72 9.95 7.07 -12.83
N VAL A 73 9.33 7.81 -13.73
CA VAL A 73 9.26 9.27 -13.70
C VAL A 73 8.03 9.71 -12.91
N PHE A 74 8.21 10.68 -12.01
CA PHE A 74 7.15 11.34 -11.26
C PHE A 74 7.47 12.82 -11.03
N ASP A 75 6.48 13.60 -10.61
CA ASP A 75 6.70 14.99 -10.20
C ASP A 75 6.98 15.10 -8.69
N PRO A 76 8.24 15.35 -8.27
CA PRO A 76 8.61 15.39 -6.86
C PRO A 76 8.09 16.64 -6.13
N LEU A 77 7.53 17.62 -6.84
CA LEU A 77 6.88 18.78 -6.22
C LEU A 77 5.45 18.45 -5.76
N THR A 78 4.82 17.43 -6.33
CA THR A 78 3.42 17.08 -6.05
C THR A 78 3.28 15.81 -5.23
N VAL A 79 4.24 14.88 -5.33
CA VAL A 79 4.23 13.62 -4.57
C VAL A 79 5.63 13.24 -4.07
N ARG A 80 5.68 12.43 -3.02
CA ARG A 80 6.91 11.84 -2.46
C ARG A 80 6.75 10.33 -2.35
N LEU A 81 7.74 9.57 -2.81
CA LEU A 81 7.79 8.13 -2.55
C LEU A 81 8.02 7.87 -1.05
N LEU A 82 7.14 7.09 -0.43
CA LEU A 82 7.27 6.61 0.95
C LEU A 82 7.94 5.25 1.02
N ASN A 83 7.55 4.34 0.11
CA ASN A 83 7.99 2.96 0.14
C ASN A 83 7.90 2.32 -1.24
N ALA A 84 8.77 1.34 -1.49
CA ALA A 84 8.65 0.38 -2.58
C ALA A 84 8.55 -1.03 -1.99
N SER A 85 7.68 -1.86 -2.54
CA SER A 85 7.47 -3.25 -2.11
C SER A 85 7.45 -4.18 -3.32
N PHE A 86 8.12 -5.32 -3.19
CA PHE A 86 8.17 -6.38 -4.22
C PHE A 86 7.27 -7.57 -3.86
N PHE A 87 6.29 -7.33 -3.00
CA PHE A 87 5.39 -8.35 -2.49
C PHE A 87 4.09 -8.39 -3.30
N ASP A 88 3.68 -9.59 -3.71
CA ASP A 88 2.38 -9.79 -4.33
C ASP A 88 1.32 -10.09 -3.26
N PRO A 89 0.32 -9.20 -3.06
CA PRO A 89 -0.71 -9.41 -2.06
C PRO A 89 -1.64 -10.58 -2.37
N ALA A 90 -1.78 -10.98 -3.64
CA ALA A 90 -2.67 -12.08 -4.02
C ALA A 90 -2.12 -13.43 -3.59
N SER A 91 -0.82 -13.67 -3.81
CA SER A 91 -0.14 -14.89 -3.39
C SER A 91 0.41 -14.83 -1.97
N GLY A 92 0.52 -13.63 -1.38
CA GLY A 92 1.11 -13.45 -0.07
C GLY A 92 2.63 -13.69 -0.02
N THR A 93 3.32 -13.59 -1.17
CA THR A 93 4.77 -13.77 -1.28
C THR A 93 5.37 -12.86 -2.36
N ASN A 94 6.70 -12.71 -2.37
CA ASN A 94 7.39 -12.19 -3.54
C ASN A 94 7.60 -13.33 -4.54
N GLN A 95 7.04 -13.18 -5.74
CA GLN A 95 7.05 -14.16 -6.84
C GLN A 95 8.43 -14.30 -7.52
N LEU A 96 9.42 -13.53 -7.08
CA LEU A 96 10.83 -13.59 -7.48
C LEU A 96 11.74 -14.12 -6.34
N ALA A 97 11.16 -14.50 -5.20
CA ALA A 97 11.89 -14.86 -3.98
C ALA A 97 11.40 -16.16 -3.34
N PHE A 98 11.36 -17.24 -4.12
CA PHE A 98 10.98 -18.55 -3.58
C PHE A 98 12.11 -19.15 -2.73
N SER A 99 11.75 -19.94 -1.73
CA SER A 99 12.73 -20.69 -0.95
C SER A 99 13.32 -21.83 -1.79
N GLU A 100 14.64 -21.82 -1.99
CA GLU A 100 15.37 -22.83 -2.75
C GLU A 100 16.79 -23.02 -2.20
N ALA A 101 17.24 -24.27 -2.15
CA ALA A 101 18.61 -24.56 -1.73
C ALA A 101 19.62 -24.04 -2.77
N GLY A 102 20.59 -23.25 -2.34
CA GLY A 102 21.62 -22.67 -3.21
C GLY A 102 21.21 -21.38 -3.93
N SER A 103 19.96 -20.93 -3.75
CA SER A 103 19.54 -19.60 -4.21
C SER A 103 20.19 -18.50 -3.36
N PHE A 104 20.57 -17.39 -4.01
CA PHE A 104 20.95 -16.16 -3.30
C PHE A 104 19.76 -15.30 -2.88
N GLY A 105 18.53 -15.80 -3.06
CA GLY A 105 17.29 -15.09 -2.76
C GLY A 105 16.99 -14.01 -3.79
N PHE A 106 16.12 -13.06 -3.42
CA PHE A 106 15.79 -11.91 -4.25
C PHE A 106 16.60 -10.68 -3.83
N ILE A 107 17.17 -9.98 -4.80
CA ILE A 107 17.84 -8.71 -4.61
C ILE A 107 16.97 -7.65 -5.28
N GLY A 108 16.33 -6.81 -4.48
CA GLY A 108 15.55 -5.67 -4.94
C GLY A 108 16.17 -4.37 -4.43
N GLN A 109 16.30 -3.38 -5.31
CA GLN A 109 16.81 -2.06 -4.99
C GLN A 109 15.86 -0.98 -5.48
N THR A 110 15.81 0.10 -4.73
CA THR A 110 15.07 1.31 -5.09
C THR A 110 15.94 2.51 -4.76
N ALA A 111 16.26 3.32 -5.77
CA ALA A 111 16.97 4.59 -5.60
C ALA A 111 16.10 5.73 -6.14
N ILE A 112 16.21 6.92 -5.55
CA ILE A 112 15.42 8.08 -5.97
C ILE A 112 16.38 9.24 -6.23
N SER A 113 16.25 9.86 -7.39
CA SER A 113 16.98 11.07 -7.74
C SER A 113 16.15 11.94 -8.68
N GLY A 114 15.91 13.20 -8.30
CA GLY A 114 15.41 14.22 -9.23
C GLY A 114 14.06 13.94 -9.91
N GLY A 115 13.13 13.24 -9.24
CA GLY A 115 11.85 12.86 -9.86
C GLY A 115 11.90 11.57 -10.68
N VAL A 116 13.01 10.83 -10.60
CA VAL A 116 13.14 9.47 -11.14
C VAL A 116 13.34 8.50 -9.97
N ILE A 117 12.67 7.36 -10.05
CA ILE A 117 12.86 6.21 -9.18
C ILE A 117 13.48 5.10 -10.04
N ASP A 118 14.72 4.75 -9.73
CA ASP A 118 15.41 3.60 -10.31
C ASP A 118 15.00 2.36 -9.50
N LEU A 119 14.36 1.41 -10.18
CA LEU A 119 13.89 0.14 -9.63
C LEU A 119 14.61 -1.01 -10.29
N PHE A 120 15.35 -1.76 -9.48
CA PHE A 120 16.04 -2.96 -9.92
C PHE A 120 15.56 -4.17 -9.10
N GLY A 121 15.39 -5.31 -9.76
CA GLY A 121 15.07 -6.57 -9.12
C GLY A 121 15.68 -7.75 -9.85
N ILE A 122 16.28 -8.68 -9.12
CA ILE A 122 16.77 -9.95 -9.68
C ILE A 122 16.49 -11.10 -8.71
N SER A 123 15.95 -12.18 -9.27
CA SER A 123 15.75 -13.45 -8.60
C SER A 123 17.02 -14.29 -8.67
N GLY A 124 17.39 -14.90 -7.54
CA GLY A 124 18.39 -15.95 -7.48
C GLY A 124 17.81 -17.35 -7.51
N ASN A 125 16.53 -17.52 -7.85
CA ASN A 125 15.93 -18.83 -8.03
C ASN A 125 16.34 -19.45 -9.36
N SER A 126 16.36 -20.78 -9.43
CA SER A 126 16.59 -21.49 -10.67
C SER A 126 15.45 -21.28 -11.67
N ALA A 127 15.77 -21.36 -12.96
CA ALA A 127 14.80 -21.23 -14.04
C ALA A 127 13.60 -22.18 -13.84
N GLY A 128 13.90 -23.46 -13.58
CA GLY A 128 12.89 -24.49 -13.39
C GLY A 128 12.00 -24.25 -12.16
N LEU A 129 12.49 -23.58 -11.12
CA LEU A 129 11.64 -23.23 -9.97
C LEU A 129 10.72 -22.04 -10.30
N LEU A 130 11.23 -21.02 -10.98
CA LEU A 130 10.42 -19.89 -11.43
C LEU A 130 9.31 -20.37 -12.37
N ASP A 131 9.67 -21.11 -13.42
CA ASP A 131 8.73 -21.68 -14.40
C ASP A 131 7.68 -22.59 -13.73
N ALA A 132 8.05 -23.32 -12.67
CA ALA A 132 7.12 -24.22 -11.99
C ALA A 132 6.20 -23.54 -10.97
N ARG A 133 6.57 -22.37 -10.45
CA ARG A 133 5.90 -21.79 -9.26
C ARG A 133 5.43 -20.36 -9.40
N GLN A 134 5.97 -19.61 -10.34
CA GLN A 134 5.53 -18.24 -10.59
C GLN A 134 4.13 -18.25 -11.17
N ASN A 135 3.25 -17.40 -10.66
CA ASN A 135 1.91 -17.26 -11.22
C ASN A 135 1.96 -16.59 -12.60
N ASP A 136 1.06 -16.97 -13.51
CA ASP A 136 0.92 -16.35 -14.84
C ASP A 136 0.58 -14.84 -14.78
N VAL A 137 0.03 -14.40 -13.64
CA VAL A 137 -0.32 -13.02 -13.32
C VAL A 137 0.04 -12.72 -11.88
N PHE A 138 0.81 -11.66 -11.64
CA PHE A 138 1.12 -11.20 -10.29
C PHE A 138 1.60 -9.75 -10.25
N ARG A 139 1.60 -9.17 -9.04
CA ARG A 139 2.22 -7.87 -8.77
C ARG A 139 3.68 -8.04 -8.41
N PHE A 140 4.56 -7.41 -9.17
CA PHE A 140 6.01 -7.46 -8.88
C PHE A 140 6.53 -6.19 -8.21
N VAL A 141 5.84 -5.05 -8.36
CA VAL A 141 6.17 -3.80 -7.64
C VAL A 141 4.90 -3.10 -7.15
N THR A 142 4.95 -2.58 -5.92
CA THR A 142 4.03 -1.57 -5.39
C THR A 142 4.82 -0.36 -4.91
N LEU A 143 4.51 0.81 -5.42
CA LEU A 143 5.07 2.08 -4.97
C LEU A 143 4.02 2.84 -4.17
N THR A 144 4.34 3.23 -2.94
CA THR A 144 3.46 4.04 -2.09
C THR A 144 3.92 5.48 -2.10
N PHE A 145 3.05 6.40 -2.48
CA PHE A 145 3.31 7.83 -2.53
C PHE A 145 2.50 8.57 -1.46
N GLU A 146 3.03 9.69 -0.99
CA GLU A 146 2.32 10.73 -0.25
C GLU A 146 2.17 11.98 -1.12
N THR A 147 1.00 12.61 -1.08
CA THR A 147 0.74 13.85 -1.81
C THR A 147 1.25 15.08 -1.06
N LEU A 148 2.05 15.91 -1.73
CA LEU A 148 2.67 17.12 -1.18
C LEU A 148 1.91 18.40 -1.56
N ALA A 149 1.40 18.47 -2.79
CA ALA A 149 0.77 19.66 -3.33
C ALA A 149 -0.41 19.31 -4.24
N SER A 150 -1.38 20.21 -4.34
CA SER A 150 -2.53 20.04 -5.22
C SER A 150 -2.10 20.07 -6.68
N SER A 151 -2.64 19.18 -7.48
CA SER A 151 -2.36 19.05 -8.90
C SER A 151 -3.59 18.50 -9.62
N PRO A 152 -4.02 19.07 -10.75
CA PRO A 152 -5.14 18.53 -11.51
C PRO A 152 -4.84 17.15 -12.16
N GLY A 153 -3.57 16.75 -12.21
CA GLY A 153 -3.16 15.50 -12.86
C GLY A 153 -1.66 15.25 -12.73
N THR A 154 -1.22 14.87 -11.53
CA THR A 154 0.15 14.39 -11.32
C THR A 154 0.38 13.11 -12.10
N PHE A 155 1.47 13.07 -12.86
CA PHE A 155 1.88 11.94 -13.67
C PHE A 155 2.88 11.06 -12.93
N ILE A 156 2.68 9.75 -13.01
CA ILE A 156 3.66 8.74 -12.59
C ILE A 156 3.68 7.66 -13.67
N GLY A 157 4.86 7.34 -14.22
CA GLY A 157 4.94 6.34 -15.29
C GLY A 157 6.34 5.84 -15.56
N VAL A 158 6.42 4.74 -16.30
CA VAL A 158 7.68 4.13 -16.74
C VAL A 158 8.33 5.00 -17.80
N ASN A 159 9.64 5.24 -17.66
CA ASN A 159 10.46 5.88 -18.68
C ASN A 159 10.72 4.90 -19.84
N LEU A 160 9.80 4.84 -20.81
CA LEU A 160 9.97 3.97 -21.98
C LEU A 160 11.11 4.39 -22.92
N ALA A 161 11.73 5.56 -22.69
CA ALA A 161 12.90 6.02 -23.41
C ALA A 161 14.22 5.63 -22.73
N ASP A 162 14.17 4.98 -21.57
CA ASP A 162 15.35 4.49 -20.87
C ASP A 162 16.01 3.34 -21.67
N PRO A 163 17.27 3.48 -22.12
CA PRO A 163 17.98 2.39 -22.79
C PRO A 163 18.34 1.23 -21.86
N ALA A 164 18.28 1.42 -20.53
CA ALA A 164 18.50 0.37 -19.54
C ALA A 164 17.23 -0.40 -19.18
N LEU A 165 16.06 0.02 -19.68
CA LEU A 165 14.79 -0.69 -19.48
C LEU A 165 14.93 -2.16 -19.89
N LEU A 166 14.87 -3.04 -18.90
CA LEU A 166 15.16 -4.45 -19.10
C LEU A 166 14.19 -5.32 -18.31
N PHE A 167 13.78 -6.42 -18.93
CA PHE A 167 13.12 -7.53 -18.27
C PHE A 167 13.83 -8.81 -18.69
N THR A 168 14.10 -9.68 -17.73
CA THR A 168 14.77 -10.95 -18.00
C THR A 168 13.86 -12.12 -17.73
N ASP A 169 13.96 -13.13 -18.59
CA ASP A 169 13.28 -14.40 -18.40
C ASP A 169 14.05 -15.31 -17.43
N SER A 170 13.44 -16.41 -17.00
CA SER A 170 14.01 -17.39 -16.07
C SER A 170 15.29 -18.07 -16.59
N GLY A 171 15.51 -18.05 -17.91
CA GLY A 171 16.73 -18.52 -18.60
C GLY A 171 17.83 -17.46 -18.76
N ALA A 172 17.68 -16.28 -18.14
CA ALA A 172 18.55 -15.12 -18.28
C ALA A 172 18.59 -14.50 -19.69
N GLY A 173 17.61 -14.82 -20.53
CA GLY A 173 17.33 -14.10 -21.77
C GLY A 173 16.55 -12.81 -21.52
N GLY A 174 16.38 -12.01 -22.57
CA GLY A 174 15.48 -10.86 -22.52
C GLY A 174 14.04 -11.32 -22.66
N LEU A 175 13.17 -10.90 -21.73
CA LEU A 175 11.74 -11.19 -21.76
C LEU A 175 11.02 -10.10 -22.57
N PRO A 176 10.39 -10.41 -23.72
CA PRO A 176 9.64 -9.43 -24.48
C PRO A 176 8.41 -8.96 -23.71
N ILE A 177 8.40 -7.69 -23.32
CA ILE A 177 7.30 -7.07 -22.59
C ILE A 177 6.55 -6.07 -23.47
N ALA A 178 5.22 -6.17 -23.47
CA ALA A 178 4.33 -5.09 -23.90
C ALA A 178 3.79 -4.32 -22.70
N PHE A 179 3.34 -3.07 -22.91
CA PHE A 179 2.66 -2.29 -21.88
C PHE A 179 1.21 -2.05 -22.30
N ASP A 180 0.25 -2.42 -21.45
CA ASP A 180 -1.14 -1.97 -21.62
C ASP A 180 -1.26 -0.50 -21.22
N ASN A 181 -0.77 -0.20 -20.02
CA ASN A 181 -0.63 1.13 -19.47
C ASN A 181 0.77 1.25 -18.91
N SER A 182 1.53 2.25 -19.37
CA SER A 182 2.86 2.56 -18.83
C SER A 182 2.83 3.68 -17.79
N SER A 183 1.66 4.27 -17.52
CA SER A 183 1.54 5.44 -16.65
C SER A 183 0.15 5.57 -16.03
N VAL A 184 0.08 6.40 -14.99
CA VAL A 184 -1.15 6.78 -14.31
C VAL A 184 -1.17 8.30 -14.06
N GLY A 185 -2.37 8.88 -14.17
CA GLY A 185 -2.65 10.25 -13.77
C GLY A 185 -3.48 10.28 -12.49
N ILE A 186 -3.06 11.09 -11.53
CA ILE A 186 -3.74 11.24 -10.23
C ILE A 186 -4.08 12.71 -10.01
N ALA A 187 -5.36 13.00 -9.78
CA ALA A 187 -5.81 14.33 -9.40
C ALA A 187 -5.68 14.50 -7.88
N ILE A 188 -4.88 15.48 -7.47
CA ILE A 188 -4.62 15.84 -6.07
C ILE A 188 -5.39 17.12 -5.74
N GLY A 189 -6.48 16.97 -4.99
CA GLY A 189 -7.25 18.09 -4.45
C GLY A 189 -6.58 18.73 -3.23
N PRO A 190 -7.04 19.92 -2.81
CA PRO A 190 -6.56 20.53 -1.56
C PRO A 190 -6.85 19.62 -0.36
N THR A 191 -6.11 19.81 0.74
CA THR A 191 -6.48 19.19 2.02
C THR A 191 -7.93 19.53 2.31
N ALA A 192 -8.79 18.51 2.44
CA ALA A 192 -10.16 18.70 2.91
C ALA A 192 -10.10 19.13 4.37
N VAL A 193 -9.91 20.43 4.61
CA VAL A 193 -10.06 21.01 5.94
C VAL A 193 -11.56 20.97 6.22
N PRO A 194 -12.03 20.24 7.25
CA PRO A 194 -13.43 20.27 7.64
C PRO A 194 -13.84 21.73 7.78
N ALA A 195 -14.91 22.13 7.08
CA ALA A 195 -15.37 23.51 7.13
C ALA A 195 -15.42 23.95 8.60
N PRO A 196 -14.74 25.05 8.99
CA PRO A 196 -14.69 25.44 10.37
C PRO A 196 -16.11 25.51 10.92
N SER A 197 -16.29 25.06 12.16
CA SER A 197 -17.57 25.10 12.89
C SER A 197 -18.12 26.53 13.03
N SER A 198 -17.41 27.55 12.52
CA SER A 198 -17.89 28.90 12.29
C SER A 198 -19.20 28.95 11.50
N PHE A 199 -19.44 28.07 10.51
CA PHE A 199 -20.73 28.05 9.82
C PHE A 199 -21.86 27.60 10.74
N ALA A 200 -21.62 26.57 11.55
CA ALA A 200 -22.56 26.10 12.56
C ALA A 200 -22.78 27.17 13.66
N LEU A 201 -21.72 27.85 14.10
CA LEU A 201 -21.81 28.95 15.06
C LEU A 201 -22.56 30.17 14.49
N CYS A 202 -22.38 30.48 13.21
CA CYS A 202 -23.08 31.58 12.54
C CYS A 202 -24.58 31.26 12.46
N MET A 203 -24.94 30.03 12.10
CA MET A 203 -26.33 29.56 12.10
C MET A 203 -26.94 29.55 13.51
N ALA A 204 -26.20 29.06 14.52
CA ALA A 204 -26.64 29.09 15.91
C ALA A 204 -26.84 30.53 16.41
N GLY A 205 -25.95 31.45 16.02
CA GLY A 205 -26.05 32.87 16.32
C GLY A 205 -27.30 33.52 15.70
N MET A 206 -27.59 33.25 14.42
CA MET A 206 -28.81 33.74 13.78
C MET A 206 -30.07 33.22 14.47
N ILE A 207 -30.11 31.94 14.83
CA ILE A 207 -31.23 31.34 15.56
C ILE A 207 -31.42 32.02 16.94
N ALA A 208 -30.32 32.28 17.66
CA ALA A 208 -30.36 32.96 18.96
C ALA A 208 -30.88 34.41 18.85
N ILE A 209 -30.45 35.16 17.82
CA ILE A 209 -30.93 36.53 17.56
C ILE A 209 -32.42 36.51 17.24
N LEU A 210 -32.88 35.61 16.35
CA LEU A 210 -34.29 35.47 16.00
C LEU A 210 -35.16 35.09 17.21
N ALA A 211 -34.68 34.19 18.07
CA ALA A 211 -35.36 33.81 19.31
C ALA A 211 -35.49 35.01 20.26
N THR A 212 -34.45 35.85 20.36
CA THR A 212 -34.44 37.04 21.21
C THR A 212 -35.41 38.11 20.69
N ILE A 213 -35.43 38.38 19.39
CA ILE A 213 -36.37 39.35 18.77
C ILE A 213 -37.83 38.91 18.99
N ARG A 214 -38.12 37.60 18.88
CA ARG A 214 -39.48 37.08 19.13
C ARG A 214 -39.92 37.31 20.58
N ARG A 215 -39.02 37.11 21.56
CA ARG A 215 -39.33 37.35 22.99
C ARG A 215 -39.65 38.82 23.27
N ILE A 216 -38.89 39.76 22.68
CA ILE A 216 -39.11 41.21 22.86
C ILE A 216 -40.48 41.63 22.32
N ARG A 217 -40.88 41.15 21.14
CA ARG A 217 -42.20 41.47 20.55
C ARG A 217 -43.36 41.00 21.41
N VAL A 218 -43.28 39.77 21.96
CA VAL A 218 -44.33 39.23 22.85
C VAL A 218 -44.42 40.01 24.17
N ALA A 219 -43.28 40.45 24.72
CA ALA A 219 -43.26 41.25 25.94
C ALA A 219 -43.92 42.63 25.74
N ILE A 220 -43.64 43.30 24.62
CA ILE A 220 -44.26 44.60 24.29
C ILE A 220 -45.78 44.46 24.09
N LEU A 221 -46.23 43.40 23.41
CA LEU A 221 -47.66 43.11 23.23
C LEU A 221 -48.38 42.79 24.55
N ARG A 222 -47.70 42.15 25.52
CA ARG A 222 -48.25 41.90 26.86
C ARG A 222 -48.24 43.13 27.76
N ALA A 223 -47.27 44.04 27.60
CA ALA A 223 -47.20 45.30 28.34
C ALA A 223 -48.22 46.35 27.85
N GLY A 224 -48.75 46.23 26.62
CA GLY A 224 -49.85 47.07 26.11
C GLY A 224 -51.24 46.71 26.64
N GLY A 225 -51.38 45.62 27.40
CA GLY A 225 -52.61 45.26 28.09
C GLY A 225 -52.68 45.90 29.47
N ILE A 226 -53.12 47.16 29.55
CA ILE A 226 -53.61 47.74 30.81
C ILE A 226 -54.85 46.94 31.20
N SER A 227 -54.73 46.12 32.24
CA SER A 227 -55.86 45.60 32.98
C SER A 227 -55.56 45.72 34.45
N ILE A 228 -56.28 46.66 35.06
CA ILE A 228 -56.45 46.85 36.50
C ILE A 228 -57.08 45.57 37.05
N ALA A 229 -56.39 44.87 37.94
CA ALA A 229 -57.04 43.91 38.83
C ALA A 229 -56.27 43.82 40.15
N LEU A 230 -57.04 44.10 41.20
CA LEU A 230 -56.69 44.23 42.60
C LEU A 230 -56.29 42.88 43.24
N LEU A 231 -55.33 42.97 44.17
CA LEU A 231 -55.17 42.25 45.45
C LEU A 231 -56.07 41.01 45.71
N THR A 232 -55.45 39.88 46.12
CA THR A 232 -55.64 39.30 47.47
C THR A 232 -54.72 38.09 47.76
N SER A 233 -54.00 38.22 48.90
CA SER A 233 -53.70 37.24 49.97
C SER A 233 -52.92 35.92 49.76
N LEU A 234 -51.78 35.86 50.49
CA LEU A 234 -51.35 34.86 51.51
C LEU A 234 -51.37 33.35 51.18
N ALA A 235 -50.19 32.70 51.25
CA ALA A 235 -49.85 31.64 52.22
C ALA A 235 -48.46 31.02 51.94
N MET A 236 -47.69 30.76 53.01
CA MET A 236 -46.42 30.00 53.06
C MET A 236 -46.70 28.46 53.07
N PRO A 237 -45.75 27.58 53.48
CA PRO A 237 -44.66 27.00 52.69
C PRO A 237 -44.76 25.46 52.62
N ALA A 238 -44.08 24.79 51.68
CA ALA A 238 -43.85 23.34 51.79
C ALA A 238 -42.63 22.89 50.99
N GLN A 239 -41.71 22.23 51.69
CA GLN A 239 -40.60 21.46 51.15
C GLN A 239 -41.11 20.28 50.32
N ALA A 240 -40.48 19.99 49.18
CA ALA A 240 -40.39 18.63 48.66
C ALA A 240 -39.20 18.53 47.68
N GLN A 241 -38.27 17.65 48.05
CA GLN A 241 -37.20 17.14 47.20
C GLN A 241 -37.80 16.45 45.96
N ALA A 242 -37.18 16.65 44.80
CA ALA A 242 -37.05 15.62 43.78
C ALA A 242 -35.96 16.03 42.79
N GLN A 243 -34.82 15.38 42.91
CA GLN A 243 -33.84 15.26 41.84
C GLN A 243 -34.50 14.49 40.69
N THR A 244 -34.51 15.08 39.50
CA THR A 244 -34.67 14.34 38.25
C THR A 244 -33.76 14.98 37.20
N SER A 245 -32.53 14.48 37.19
CA SER A 245 -31.60 14.55 36.08
C SER A 245 -32.20 13.85 34.87
N THR A 246 -32.69 14.62 33.91
CA THR A 246 -33.02 14.15 32.55
C THR A 246 -31.79 14.33 31.66
N SER A 247 -30.97 13.28 31.63
CA SER A 247 -30.02 13.01 30.55
C SER A 247 -30.79 12.84 29.24
N THR A 248 -30.77 13.86 28.38
CA THR A 248 -31.15 13.69 26.97
C THR A 248 -29.94 13.11 26.23
N SER A 249 -29.98 11.80 26.02
CA SER A 249 -29.08 11.07 25.12
C SER A 249 -29.38 11.50 23.69
N THR A 250 -28.73 12.55 23.21
CA THR A 250 -28.56 12.76 21.78
C THR A 250 -27.60 11.68 21.30
N ASN A 251 -28.12 10.72 20.53
CA ASN A 251 -27.35 9.76 19.73
C ASN A 251 -26.44 10.53 18.78
N THR A 252 -25.31 10.95 19.31
CA THR A 252 -24.11 11.24 18.57
C THR A 252 -23.49 9.87 18.37
N THR A 253 -23.49 9.35 17.15
CA THR A 253 -22.62 8.25 16.75
C THR A 253 -21.20 8.78 16.80
N GLN A 254 -20.70 9.02 18.01
CA GLN A 254 -19.28 9.00 18.27
C GLN A 254 -18.87 7.57 17.94
N GLN A 255 -18.13 7.42 16.84
CA GLN A 255 -17.27 6.27 16.67
C GLN A 255 -16.46 6.17 17.95
N GLN A 256 -16.90 5.25 18.81
CA GLN A 256 -16.13 4.75 19.91
C GLN A 256 -14.94 4.06 19.25
N THR A 257 -13.89 4.84 19.01
CA THR A 257 -12.56 4.31 18.83
C THR A 257 -12.29 3.54 20.11
N THR A 258 -12.46 2.23 20.05
CA THR A 258 -12.01 1.31 21.08
C THR A 258 -10.62 1.79 21.49
N PRO A 259 -10.34 2.04 22.79
CA PRO A 259 -9.01 2.41 23.21
C PRO A 259 -8.08 1.35 22.64
N VAL A 260 -7.24 1.75 21.67
CA VAL A 260 -6.25 0.89 21.08
C VAL A 260 -5.41 0.45 22.27
N ASN A 261 -5.45 -0.84 22.62
CA ASN A 261 -4.70 -1.40 23.74
C ASN A 261 -3.23 -1.06 23.52
N GLN A 262 -2.78 -0.01 24.18
CA GLN A 262 -1.40 0.43 24.20
C GLN A 262 -0.68 -0.49 25.16
N GLU A 263 0.06 -1.46 24.61
CA GLU A 263 0.85 -2.37 25.43
C GLU A 263 2.23 -1.74 25.65
N ALA A 264 2.56 -1.49 26.92
CA ALA A 264 3.90 -1.08 27.31
C ALA A 264 4.84 -2.26 27.07
N ILE A 265 5.87 -2.04 26.25
CA ILE A 265 6.89 -3.04 25.95
C ILE A 265 8.13 -2.74 26.77
N ASP A 266 8.68 -3.82 27.33
CA ASP A 266 10.00 -3.86 27.93
C ASP A 266 10.70 -5.17 27.51
N GLY A 267 11.86 -5.05 26.90
CA GLY A 267 12.62 -6.20 26.39
C GLY A 267 14.00 -5.83 25.86
N VAL A 268 14.71 -6.82 25.33
CA VAL A 268 16.07 -6.66 24.77
C VAL A 268 16.04 -6.90 23.27
N ILE A 269 16.73 -6.05 22.52
CA ILE A 269 16.81 -6.15 21.06
C ILE A 269 17.77 -7.28 20.68
N THR A 270 17.29 -8.29 19.96
CA THR A 270 18.11 -9.45 19.54
C THR A 270 18.61 -9.33 18.09
N ALA A 271 17.85 -8.66 17.22
CA ALA A 271 18.22 -8.47 15.82
C ALA A 271 17.57 -7.20 15.25
N ILE A 272 18.20 -6.61 14.23
CA ILE A 272 17.67 -5.45 13.49
C ILE A 272 17.82 -5.74 12.00
N GLN A 273 16.76 -5.52 11.24
CA GLN A 273 16.69 -5.66 9.78
C GLN A 273 15.97 -4.44 9.20
N GLY A 274 16.75 -3.46 8.72
CA GLY A 274 16.21 -2.17 8.29
C GLY A 274 15.49 -1.45 9.44
N GLN A 275 14.21 -1.15 9.27
CA GLN A 275 13.36 -0.53 10.30
C GLN A 275 12.66 -1.53 11.22
N ARG A 276 12.83 -2.84 10.97
CA ARG A 276 12.27 -3.89 11.81
C ARG A 276 13.29 -4.32 12.85
N LEU A 277 12.84 -4.53 14.07
CA LEU A 277 13.65 -5.08 15.14
C LEU A 277 12.96 -6.28 15.77
N GLN A 278 13.77 -7.25 16.19
CA GLN A 278 13.32 -8.39 16.96
C GLN A 278 13.58 -8.11 18.44
N VAL A 279 12.52 -8.10 19.24
CA VAL A 279 12.59 -7.89 20.69
C VAL A 279 12.34 -9.21 21.39
N ARG A 280 13.23 -9.58 22.31
CA ARG A 280 12.93 -10.59 23.34
C ARG A 280 12.26 -9.89 24.51
N LEU A 281 10.96 -10.10 24.65
CA LEU A 281 10.17 -9.57 25.77
C LEU A 281 10.61 -10.23 27.08
N ASN A 282 10.29 -9.61 28.22
CA ASN A 282 10.54 -10.20 29.55
C ASN A 282 9.86 -11.57 29.74
N SER A 283 8.80 -11.87 28.97
CA SER A 283 8.17 -13.19 28.91
C SER A 283 8.99 -14.26 28.18
N GLY A 284 10.13 -13.92 27.59
CA GLY A 284 10.96 -14.79 26.75
C GLY A 284 10.49 -14.89 25.29
N LYS A 285 9.30 -14.37 24.95
CA LYS A 285 8.77 -14.38 23.58
C LYS A 285 9.56 -13.42 22.69
N LEU A 286 9.92 -13.89 21.49
CA LEU A 286 10.52 -13.08 20.43
C LEU A 286 9.42 -12.50 19.55
N VAL A 287 9.41 -11.17 19.34
CA VAL A 287 8.42 -10.48 18.52
C VAL A 287 9.12 -9.52 17.56
N TRP A 288 8.72 -9.54 16.29
CA TRP A 288 9.17 -8.57 15.30
C TRP A 288 8.29 -7.32 15.36
N MET A 289 8.92 -6.15 15.43
CA MET A 289 8.26 -4.84 15.55
C MET A 289 8.88 -3.86 14.56
N THR A 290 8.09 -2.94 14.04
CA THR A 290 8.57 -1.86 13.17
C THR A 290 8.79 -0.60 14.00
N SER A 291 9.96 0.01 13.91
CA SER A 291 10.26 1.28 14.58
C SER A 291 10.12 2.45 13.62
N THR A 292 9.54 3.55 14.08
CA THR A 292 9.51 4.82 13.34
C THR A 292 10.80 5.62 13.51
N THR A 293 11.65 5.25 14.48
CA THR A 293 12.98 5.86 14.68
C THR A 293 14.04 5.08 13.94
N SER A 294 15.04 5.77 13.37
CA SER A 294 16.15 5.11 12.67
C SER A 294 16.92 4.19 13.61
N LEU A 295 17.10 2.93 13.20
CA LEU A 295 17.78 1.90 13.97
C LEU A 295 19.16 1.64 13.37
N SER A 296 20.18 1.55 14.24
CA SER A 296 21.51 1.05 13.87
C SER A 296 21.83 -0.24 14.62
N SER A 297 22.79 -1.01 14.10
CA SER A 297 23.29 -2.25 14.72
C SER A 297 23.82 -2.06 16.14
N SER A 298 24.20 -0.83 16.52
CA SER A 298 24.63 -0.49 17.88
C SER A 298 23.53 -0.62 18.94
N HIS A 299 22.27 -0.73 18.54
CA HIS A 299 21.15 -0.96 19.47
C HIS A 299 20.91 -2.45 19.78
N VAL A 300 21.56 -3.38 19.08
CA VAL A 300 21.44 -4.82 19.39
C VAL A 300 22.04 -5.08 20.78
N GLY A 301 21.31 -5.80 21.62
CA GLY A 301 21.66 -6.06 23.02
C GLY A 301 21.22 -4.98 24.00
N LYS A 302 20.75 -3.82 23.53
CA LYS A 302 20.22 -2.77 24.41
C LYS A 302 18.81 -3.09 24.88
N ARG A 303 18.48 -2.58 26.07
CA ARG A 303 17.11 -2.65 26.60
C ARG A 303 16.25 -1.60 25.91
N LEU A 304 15.07 -2.01 25.47
CA LEU A 304 14.08 -1.22 24.78
C LEU A 304 12.85 -1.09 25.66
N THR A 305 12.43 0.15 25.91
CA THR A 305 11.10 0.44 26.46
C THR A 305 10.31 1.32 25.50
N GLY A 306 9.02 1.10 25.36
CA GLY A 306 8.15 1.94 24.54
C GLY A 306 6.70 1.50 24.58
N ILE A 307 5.86 2.13 23.76
CA ILE A 307 4.46 1.77 23.61
C ILE A 307 4.28 1.15 22.22
N ALA A 308 3.87 -0.12 22.17
CA ALA A 308 3.41 -0.69 20.91
C ALA A 308 1.98 -0.27 20.64
N VAL A 309 1.77 0.14 19.40
CA VAL A 309 0.45 0.36 18.84
C VAL A 309 0.29 -0.63 17.69
N PRO A 310 -0.78 -1.45 17.66
CA PRO A 310 -1.10 -2.26 16.49
C PRO A 310 -1.33 -1.36 15.28
N ALA A 311 -0.64 -1.67 14.17
CA ALA A 311 -0.78 -0.98 12.89
C ALA A 311 -0.79 -2.02 11.77
N GLY A 312 -1.97 -2.31 11.22
CA GLY A 312 -2.17 -3.45 10.32
C GLY A 312 -1.87 -4.77 11.03
N ASP A 313 -1.06 -5.61 10.40
CA ASP A 313 -0.64 -6.92 10.93
C ASP A 313 0.60 -6.86 11.86
N GLY A 314 1.12 -5.65 12.10
CA GLY A 314 2.35 -5.44 12.87
C GLY A 314 2.15 -4.61 14.14
N LEU A 315 3.14 -4.65 15.02
CA LEU A 315 3.27 -3.72 16.14
C LEU A 315 4.25 -2.61 15.75
N VAL A 316 3.78 -1.37 15.82
CA VAL A 316 4.61 -0.18 15.61
C VAL A 316 5.00 0.39 16.96
N LEU A 317 6.30 0.57 17.17
CA LEU A 317 6.80 1.13 18.41
C LEU A 317 6.77 2.66 18.34
N THR A 318 5.85 3.25 19.09
CA THR A 318 5.80 4.71 19.31
C THR A 318 6.54 5.02 20.61
N GLN A 319 7.50 5.95 20.57
CA GLN A 319 8.33 6.35 21.72
C GLN A 319 9.40 5.33 22.16
N ALA A 320 10.20 4.85 21.21
CA ALA A 320 11.37 4.02 21.52
C ALA A 320 12.35 4.76 22.45
N ARG A 321 12.68 4.15 23.61
CA ARG A 321 13.81 4.57 24.45
C ARG A 321 14.77 3.41 24.62
N PHE A 322 16.05 3.67 24.41
CA PHE A 322 17.13 2.69 24.51
C PHE A 322 17.96 2.96 25.75
N PHE A 323 18.22 1.92 26.53
CA PHE A 323 19.10 1.98 27.69
C PHE A 323 20.30 1.06 27.46
N ASN A 324 21.46 1.50 27.94
CA ASN A 324 22.67 0.67 28.02
C ASN A 324 22.54 -0.36 29.14
#